data_AF-A0AAJ7LM39-F1
#
_entry.id   AF-A0AAJ7LM39-F1
#
_cell.length_a   1.000
_cell.length_b   1.000
_cell.length_c   1.000
_cell.angle_alpha   90.00
_cell.angle_beta   90.00
_cell.angle_gamma   90.00
#
_symmetry.space_group_name_H-M   'P 1'
#
loop_
_entity.id
_entity.type
_entity.pdbx_description
1 polymer ?
#
loop_
_entity_poly.entity_id
_entity_poly.type
_entity_poly.pdbx_seq_one_letter_code
_entity_poly.pdbx_strand_id
1 'polypeptide(L)'
;MPVALWRTGLLLSFLTFCACQEEDCVLGIVGRPVSLPCFYPELFTFVNYSIEWRRDDEVVLRSKWETDGRNVEKWSTDSATVSADAALSGNLTLSLTTVDPKEDKTYYSLFIISGGNQSAPICTVCLRTAASFSSPQLQREEAVQGEETAFLCHSSGGFPEPAVYWLINDTEEPPEGSVRTLAASLPDSQLYNITSQLTINISKESNVSCIIQNQFMNQTLMSTSYGAKGSPMVSRASQAMWIFSTALCVVVGVMVLAGVAYQIHLDRISKRKKEEYNHQHLNRGLKRRQSFEEETQTIRLESKETDV
;
A
#
# COMPACT_ATOMS: atom_id res chain seq x y z
N MET A 1 -26.08 29.50 -72.02
CA MET A 1 -25.18 28.34 -71.78
C MET A 1 -24.00 28.50 -72.74
N PRO A 2 -22.72 28.41 -72.35
CA PRO A 2 -22.06 27.98 -71.08
C PRO A 2 -21.58 29.19 -70.23
N VAL A 3 -21.46 29.19 -68.89
CA VAL A 3 -20.67 28.44 -67.89
C VAL A 3 -19.18 28.85 -67.78
N ALA A 4 -18.79 29.21 -66.54
CA ALA A 4 -17.44 29.37 -65.97
C ALA A 4 -16.77 30.75 -66.15
N LEU A 5 -16.11 31.39 -65.17
CA LEU A 5 -15.48 30.88 -63.95
C LEU A 5 -15.67 31.85 -62.77
N TRP A 6 -16.03 31.31 -61.61
CA TRP A 6 -15.78 31.90 -60.30
C TRP A 6 -14.28 32.03 -60.06
N ARG A 7 -13.83 33.20 -59.57
CA ARG A 7 -12.56 33.36 -58.85
C ARG A 7 -12.87 33.72 -57.42
N THR A 8 -13.04 32.72 -56.56
CA THR A 8 -12.88 32.89 -55.12
C THR A 8 -11.43 32.60 -54.79
N GLY A 9 -10.68 33.66 -54.47
CA GLY A 9 -9.31 33.54 -53.99
C GLY A 9 -9.29 32.90 -52.60
N LEU A 10 -8.75 31.70 -52.51
CA LEU A 10 -8.51 31.00 -51.25
C LEU A 10 -7.19 31.54 -50.67
N LEU A 11 -7.28 32.50 -49.76
CA LEU A 11 -6.16 32.95 -48.93
C LEU A 11 -5.83 31.82 -47.94
N LEU A 12 -4.86 30.97 -48.32
CA LEU A 12 -4.20 30.05 -47.40
C LEU A 12 -3.32 30.88 -46.46
N SER A 13 -3.89 31.25 -45.31
CA SER A 13 -3.11 31.68 -44.15
C SER A 13 -2.26 30.50 -43.69
N PHE A 14 -1.00 30.46 -44.12
CA PHE A 14 0.02 29.62 -43.50
C PHE A 14 0.22 30.13 -42.07
N LEU A 15 -0.57 29.60 -41.14
CA LEU A 15 -0.18 29.57 -39.74
C LEU A 15 1.04 28.65 -39.68
N THR A 16 2.22 29.25 -39.79
CA THR A 16 3.46 28.63 -39.32
C THR A 16 3.24 28.30 -37.85
N PHE A 17 2.81 27.07 -37.59
CA PHE A 17 3.00 26.43 -36.30
C PHE A 17 4.50 26.51 -36.03
N CYS A 18 4.89 27.41 -35.13
CA CYS A 18 6.14 27.30 -34.42
C CYS A 18 5.98 26.03 -33.57
N ALA A 19 6.27 24.88 -34.16
CA ALA A 19 6.56 23.70 -33.38
C ALA A 19 7.78 24.08 -32.54
N CYS A 20 7.57 24.37 -31.26
CA CYS A 20 8.67 24.33 -30.30
C CYS A 20 9.19 22.89 -30.40
N GLN A 21 10.28 22.71 -31.14
CA GLN A 21 10.98 21.45 -31.22
C GLN A 21 11.36 21.11 -29.79
N GLU A 22 10.70 20.11 -29.21
CA GLU A 22 11.06 19.62 -27.89
C GLU A 22 12.51 19.16 -28.02
N GLU A 23 13.41 19.88 -27.36
CA GLU A 23 14.83 19.55 -27.44
C GLU A 23 15.03 18.19 -26.78
N ASP A 24 15.37 17.18 -27.60
CA ASP A 24 15.56 15.80 -27.17
C ASP A 24 16.80 15.70 -26.26
N CYS A 25 16.59 15.89 -24.96
CA CYS A 25 17.62 15.67 -23.94
C CYS A 25 17.74 14.18 -23.59
N VAL A 26 18.97 13.73 -23.32
CA VAL A 26 19.25 12.40 -22.77
C VAL A 26 18.85 12.39 -21.29
N LEU A 27 18.03 11.42 -20.89
CA LEU A 27 17.63 11.23 -19.50
C LEU A 27 18.74 10.55 -18.69
N GLY A 28 19.30 11.27 -17.73
CA GLY A 28 20.22 10.76 -16.71
C GLY A 28 19.52 10.52 -15.38
N ILE A 29 19.72 9.33 -14.80
CA ILE A 29 19.21 9.03 -13.45
C ILE A 29 20.25 9.47 -12.42
N VAL A 30 19.83 10.27 -11.44
CA VAL A 30 20.72 10.80 -10.40
C VAL A 30 21.51 9.68 -9.72
N GLY A 31 22.83 9.89 -9.58
CA GLY A 31 23.77 8.93 -8.99
C GLY A 31 24.06 7.69 -9.85
N ARG A 32 23.52 7.59 -11.07
CA ARG A 32 23.81 6.52 -12.03
C ARG A 32 24.69 7.05 -13.17
N PRO A 33 25.42 6.16 -13.86
CA PRO A 33 26.15 6.53 -15.07
C PRO A 33 25.20 6.84 -16.22
N VAL A 34 25.62 7.73 -17.11
CA VAL A 34 24.90 8.10 -18.34
C VAL A 34 25.88 8.26 -19.50
N SER A 35 25.43 7.96 -20.72
CA SER A 35 26.22 8.11 -21.94
C SER A 35 25.60 9.19 -22.83
N LEU A 36 26.41 10.19 -23.20
CA LEU A 36 26.03 11.27 -24.11
C LEU A 36 26.60 10.95 -25.50
N PRO A 37 25.76 10.49 -26.43
CA PRO A 37 26.22 9.89 -27.67
C PRO A 37 26.84 10.93 -28.61
N CYS A 38 27.98 10.59 -29.18
CA CYS A 38 28.55 11.32 -30.30
C CYS A 38 29.41 10.38 -31.15
N PHE A 39 29.16 10.36 -32.45
CA PHE A 39 29.85 9.49 -33.39
C PHE A 39 30.40 10.32 -34.55
N TYR A 40 31.72 10.23 -34.75
CA TYR A 40 32.43 10.93 -35.80
C TYR A 40 33.47 9.98 -36.42
N PRO A 41 33.13 9.25 -37.50
CA PRO A 41 34.00 8.22 -38.06
C PRO A 41 35.22 8.79 -38.81
N GLU A 42 35.17 10.04 -39.26
CA GLU A 42 36.23 10.68 -40.06
C GLU A 42 37.41 11.20 -39.21
N LEU A 43 37.61 10.69 -37.99
CA LEU A 43 38.74 11.09 -37.14
C LEU A 43 40.11 10.81 -37.76
N PHE A 44 40.21 9.75 -38.56
CA PHE A 44 41.46 9.32 -39.20
C PHE A 44 42.03 10.33 -40.19
N THR A 45 41.26 11.33 -40.64
CA THR A 45 41.75 12.38 -41.54
C THR A 45 42.60 13.42 -40.82
N PHE A 46 42.51 13.50 -39.49
CA PHE A 46 43.24 14.47 -38.70
C PHE A 46 44.63 13.96 -38.32
N VAL A 47 45.63 14.82 -38.48
CA VAL A 47 47.00 14.59 -37.99
C VAL A 47 47.20 15.45 -36.75
N ASN A 48 47.63 14.85 -35.63
CA ASN A 48 47.87 15.52 -34.35
C ASN A 48 46.68 16.39 -33.90
N TYR A 49 45.65 15.74 -33.37
CA TYR A 49 44.44 16.39 -32.91
C TYR A 49 44.16 16.09 -31.43
N SER A 50 43.35 16.93 -30.81
CA SER A 50 42.75 16.64 -29.52
C SER A 50 41.24 16.82 -29.58
N ILE A 51 40.53 15.98 -28.85
CA ILE A 51 39.11 16.19 -28.61
C ILE A 51 38.92 16.86 -27.24
N GLU A 52 37.90 17.69 -27.14
CA GLU A 52 37.47 18.29 -25.89
C GLU A 52 35.96 18.17 -25.73
N TRP A 53 35.53 17.49 -24.68
CA TRP A 53 34.16 17.63 -24.20
C TRP A 53 34.11 18.82 -23.24
N ARG A 54 33.17 19.71 -23.49
CA ARG A 54 32.92 20.88 -22.67
C ARG A 54 31.49 20.86 -22.14
N ARG A 55 31.36 21.19 -20.87
CA ARG A 55 30.10 21.52 -20.20
C ARG A 55 30.04 23.04 -20.16
N ASP A 56 29.16 23.62 -20.96
CA ASP A 56 29.22 25.05 -21.28
C ASP A 56 30.64 25.44 -21.78
N ASP A 57 31.37 26.27 -21.04
CA ASP A 57 32.75 26.67 -21.33
C ASP A 57 33.82 25.84 -20.59
N GLU A 58 33.42 24.97 -19.66
CA GLU A 58 34.32 24.18 -18.83
C GLU A 58 34.72 22.87 -19.52
N VAL A 59 36.03 22.61 -19.64
CA VAL A 59 36.54 21.35 -20.21
C VAL A 59 36.43 20.22 -19.18
N VAL A 60 35.54 19.26 -19.44
CA VAL A 60 35.34 18.08 -18.56
C VAL A 60 36.21 16.89 -18.98
N LEU A 61 36.58 16.82 -20.26
CA LEU A 61 37.48 15.81 -20.78
C LEU A 61 38.27 16.35 -21.97
N ARG A 62 39.57 16.10 -21.99
CA ARG A 62 40.49 16.35 -23.09
C ARG A 62 41.30 15.09 -23.36
N SER A 63 41.37 14.70 -24.63
CA SER A 63 42.21 13.57 -25.05
C SER A 63 42.94 13.92 -26.33
N LYS A 64 44.26 13.72 -26.33
CA LYS A 64 45.16 14.09 -27.43
C LYS A 64 45.75 12.84 -28.07
N TRP A 65 45.70 12.80 -29.40
CA TRP A 65 46.27 11.73 -30.21
C TRP A 65 47.33 12.25 -31.16
N GLU A 66 48.41 11.48 -31.30
CA GLU A 66 49.47 11.74 -32.27
C GLU A 66 49.21 11.01 -33.59
N THR A 67 50.08 11.25 -34.56
CA THR A 67 49.97 10.73 -35.94
C THR A 67 49.95 9.20 -36.02
N ASP A 68 50.47 8.50 -35.00
CA ASP A 68 50.44 7.02 -34.90
C ASP A 68 49.13 6.49 -34.27
N GLY A 69 48.17 7.37 -33.95
CA GLY A 69 46.91 7.01 -33.29
C GLY A 69 47.09 6.67 -31.81
N ARG A 70 48.28 6.85 -31.24
CA ARG A 70 48.53 6.64 -29.81
C ARG A 70 47.96 7.80 -29.02
N ASN A 71 47.29 7.48 -27.91
CA ASN A 71 46.92 8.47 -26.93
C ASN A 71 48.17 8.94 -26.19
N VAL A 72 48.48 10.23 -26.29
CA VAL A 72 49.69 10.81 -25.68
C VAL A 72 49.36 11.51 -24.37
N GLU A 73 48.15 12.04 -24.25
CA GLU A 73 47.71 12.82 -23.10
C GLU A 73 46.20 12.69 -22.91
N LYS A 74 45.80 12.27 -21.72
CA LYS A 74 44.40 12.19 -21.31
C LYS A 74 44.23 12.95 -20.01
N TRP A 75 43.40 13.98 -20.06
CA TRP A 75 42.92 14.70 -18.89
C TRP A 75 41.40 14.58 -18.84
N SER A 76 40.86 14.25 -17.68
CA SER A 76 39.43 14.28 -17.46
C SER A 76 39.16 14.58 -16.00
N THR A 77 37.99 15.14 -15.71
CA THR A 77 37.45 14.99 -14.36
C THR A 77 37.28 13.48 -14.06
N ASP A 78 37.37 13.09 -12.79
CA ASP A 78 37.25 11.69 -12.37
C ASP A 78 35.91 11.07 -12.78
N SER A 79 34.92 11.91 -13.10
CA SER A 79 33.58 11.49 -13.52
C SER A 79 33.38 11.34 -15.03
N ALA A 80 34.35 11.68 -15.89
CA ALA A 80 34.13 11.74 -17.35
C ALA A 80 35.11 10.85 -18.12
N THR A 81 34.59 10.03 -19.05
CA THR A 81 35.41 9.14 -19.88
C THR A 81 34.89 9.02 -21.31
N VAL A 82 35.77 8.64 -22.24
CA VAL A 82 35.42 8.21 -23.61
C VAL A 82 35.99 6.83 -23.85
N SER A 83 35.50 6.12 -24.87
CA SER A 83 35.97 4.78 -25.21
C SER A 83 37.48 4.73 -25.44
N ALA A 84 38.14 3.65 -25.03
CA ALA A 84 39.58 3.48 -25.24
C ALA A 84 39.94 3.37 -26.72
N ASP A 85 39.03 2.83 -27.53
CA ASP A 85 39.19 2.67 -28.98
C ASP A 85 38.60 3.86 -29.78
N ALA A 86 38.23 4.96 -29.13
CA ALA A 86 37.51 6.09 -29.74
C ALA A 86 38.18 6.63 -31.01
N ALA A 87 39.52 6.67 -31.06
CA ALA A 87 40.26 7.12 -32.25
C ALA A 87 40.13 6.17 -33.45
N LEU A 88 39.92 4.88 -33.22
CA LEU A 88 39.74 3.86 -34.26
C LEU A 88 38.28 3.71 -34.65
N SER A 89 37.38 3.72 -33.66
CA SER A 89 35.96 3.46 -33.86
C SER A 89 35.18 4.71 -34.31
N GLY A 90 35.70 5.90 -34.06
CA GLY A 90 34.94 7.15 -34.22
C GLY A 90 33.88 7.37 -33.14
N ASN A 91 33.80 6.47 -32.14
CA ASN A 91 32.85 6.58 -31.04
C ASN A 91 33.41 7.51 -29.96
N LEU A 92 32.97 8.76 -29.99
CA LEU A 92 33.39 9.83 -29.08
C LEU A 92 32.39 10.05 -27.94
N THR A 93 31.49 9.10 -27.71
CA THR A 93 30.46 9.15 -26.66
C THR A 93 31.08 9.42 -25.29
N LEU A 94 30.61 10.48 -24.63
CA LEU A 94 31.00 10.82 -23.28
C LEU A 94 30.24 9.95 -22.29
N SER A 95 30.96 9.23 -21.44
CA SER A 95 30.40 8.47 -20.33
C SER A 95 30.66 9.22 -19.02
N LEU A 96 29.58 9.65 -18.37
CA LEU A 96 29.61 10.22 -17.03
C LEU A 96 29.38 9.11 -16.01
N THR A 97 30.18 9.02 -14.95
CA THR A 97 30.06 7.95 -13.93
C THR A 97 28.88 8.17 -13.00
N THR A 98 28.54 9.42 -12.73
CA THR A 98 27.45 9.83 -11.83
C THR A 98 26.77 11.09 -12.35
N VAL A 99 25.45 11.07 -12.42
CA VAL A 99 24.63 12.25 -12.74
C VAL A 99 24.30 13.03 -11.46
N ASP A 100 24.56 14.34 -11.47
CA ASP A 100 24.19 15.28 -10.41
C ASP A 100 22.94 16.08 -10.80
N PRO A 101 21.95 16.29 -9.91
CA PRO A 101 20.78 17.12 -10.19
C PRO A 101 21.09 18.55 -10.68
N LYS A 102 22.24 19.12 -10.32
CA LYS A 102 22.72 20.43 -10.80
C LYS A 102 22.89 20.48 -12.30
N GLU A 103 23.11 19.33 -12.93
CA GLU A 103 23.35 19.21 -14.36
C GLU A 103 22.05 19.04 -15.17
N ASP A 104 20.88 19.32 -14.56
CA ASP A 104 19.62 19.34 -15.30
C ASP A 104 19.63 20.44 -16.37
N LYS A 105 19.27 20.05 -17.60
CA LYS A 105 19.29 20.90 -18.80
C LYS A 105 20.65 21.49 -19.11
N THR A 106 21.71 20.79 -18.73
CA THR A 106 23.09 21.16 -19.08
C THR A 106 23.46 20.61 -20.45
N TYR A 107 24.16 21.42 -21.26
CA TYR A 107 24.60 21.03 -22.59
C TYR A 107 26.07 20.63 -22.57
N TYR A 108 26.34 19.47 -23.14
CA TYR A 108 27.68 18.96 -23.34
C TYR A 108 28.02 19.05 -24.83
N SER A 109 29.11 19.72 -25.16
CA SER A 109 29.55 19.92 -26.55
C SER A 109 30.93 19.33 -26.79
N LEU A 110 31.08 18.63 -27.91
CA LEU A 110 32.34 18.06 -28.35
C LEU A 110 33.01 18.93 -29.40
N PHE A 111 34.29 19.21 -29.20
CA PHE A 111 35.13 19.95 -30.13
C PHE A 111 36.34 19.11 -30.54
N ILE A 112 36.73 19.22 -31.81
CA ILE A 112 38.06 18.81 -32.28
C ILE A 112 38.94 20.06 -32.41
N ILE A 113 40.15 19.96 -31.87
CA ILE A 113 41.19 20.98 -31.97
C ILE A 113 42.35 20.38 -32.78
N SER A 114 42.70 21.05 -33.88
CA SER A 114 43.83 20.66 -34.73
C SER A 114 44.54 21.92 -35.22
N GLY A 115 45.88 21.90 -35.20
CA GLY A 115 46.70 23.03 -35.67
C GLY A 115 46.46 24.37 -34.96
N GLY A 116 45.93 24.37 -33.73
CA GLY A 116 45.58 25.58 -32.97
C GLY A 116 44.22 26.19 -33.30
N ASN A 117 43.48 25.63 -34.27
CA ASN A 117 42.12 26.05 -34.61
C ASN A 117 41.08 25.13 -33.96
N GLN A 118 40.03 25.72 -33.41
CA GLN A 118 38.87 25.01 -32.88
C GLN A 118 37.81 24.86 -33.97
N SER A 119 37.28 23.65 -34.13
CA SER A 119 36.11 23.40 -35.00
C SER A 119 34.81 23.92 -34.36
N ALA A 120 33.77 24.08 -35.17
CA ALA A 120 32.41 24.17 -34.64
C ALA A 120 32.10 22.90 -33.81
N PRO A 121 31.19 22.96 -32.81
CA PRO A 121 30.84 21.79 -32.03
C PRO A 121 30.33 20.68 -32.95
N ILE A 122 30.92 19.50 -32.83
CA ILE A 122 30.59 18.33 -33.67
C ILE A 122 29.27 17.72 -33.20
N CYS A 123 29.12 17.65 -31.88
CA CYS A 123 27.91 17.21 -31.21
C CYS A 123 27.64 18.17 -30.07
N THR A 124 26.37 18.47 -29.84
CA THR A 124 25.87 19.12 -28.64
C THR A 124 24.72 18.27 -28.12
N VAL A 125 24.86 17.76 -26.90
CA VAL A 125 23.89 16.85 -26.27
C VAL A 125 23.38 17.50 -25.00
N CYS A 126 22.05 17.64 -24.89
CA CYS A 126 21.40 18.07 -23.66
C CYS A 126 21.28 16.90 -22.68
N LEU A 127 21.66 17.10 -21.42
CA LEU A 127 21.39 16.18 -20.32
C LEU A 127 20.20 16.70 -19.52
N ARG A 128 19.21 15.83 -19.26
CA ARG A 128 18.10 16.08 -18.33
C ARG A 128 18.17 15.07 -17.21
N THR A 129 17.94 15.49 -15.97
CA THR A 129 18.16 14.62 -14.81
C THR A 129 16.85 14.26 -14.12
N ALA A 130 16.77 13.05 -13.56
CA ALA A 130 15.63 12.63 -12.77
C ALA A 130 16.00 11.64 -11.65
N ALA A 131 15.22 11.66 -10.58
CA ALA A 131 15.30 10.71 -9.48
C ALA A 131 13.90 10.27 -9.05
N SER A 132 13.74 8.98 -8.77
CA SER A 132 12.48 8.43 -8.27
C SER A 132 12.21 8.94 -6.87
N PHE A 133 10.97 9.33 -6.63
CA PHE A 133 10.47 9.58 -5.28
C PHE A 133 10.37 8.27 -4.48
N SER A 134 10.43 8.36 -3.15
CA SER A 134 10.10 7.25 -2.26
C SER A 134 8.59 6.98 -2.26
N SER A 135 8.18 5.74 -1.95
CA SER A 135 6.76 5.38 -1.87
C SER A 135 6.03 6.31 -0.89
N PRO A 136 4.93 6.97 -1.30
CA PRO A 136 4.27 7.96 -0.47
C PRO A 136 3.74 7.35 0.83
N GLN A 137 4.07 8.00 1.94
CA GLN A 137 3.57 7.66 3.26
C GLN A 137 2.35 8.53 3.53
N LEU A 138 1.18 7.88 3.61
CA LEU A 138 -0.08 8.57 3.83
C LEU A 138 -0.60 8.28 5.24
N GLN A 139 -0.73 9.33 6.04
CA GLN A 139 -1.30 9.30 7.38
C GLN A 139 -2.67 9.98 7.39
N ARG A 140 -3.64 9.33 8.01
CA ARG A 140 -4.96 9.90 8.31
C ARG A 140 -4.96 10.34 9.77
N GLU A 141 -5.23 11.61 10.02
CA GLU A 141 -5.42 12.16 11.35
C GLU A 141 -6.91 12.13 11.68
N GLU A 142 -7.28 11.50 12.79
CA GLU A 142 -8.69 11.45 13.19
C GLU A 142 -9.18 12.83 13.62
N ALA A 143 -10.24 13.30 12.98
CA ALA A 143 -10.93 14.51 13.41
C ALA A 143 -11.57 14.32 14.80
N VAL A 144 -11.44 15.35 15.65
CA VAL A 144 -12.30 15.50 16.83
C VAL A 144 -13.73 15.79 16.32
N GLN A 145 -14.77 15.38 17.06
CA GLN A 145 -16.16 15.56 16.62
C GLN A 145 -16.45 17.01 16.22
N GLY A 146 -16.77 17.22 14.93
CA GLY A 146 -17.07 18.53 14.36
C GLY A 146 -15.90 19.22 13.66
N GLU A 147 -14.71 18.63 13.64
CA GLU A 147 -13.54 19.12 12.90
C GLU A 147 -13.35 18.40 11.56
N GLU A 148 -12.60 19.05 10.67
CA GLU A 148 -12.20 18.48 9.38
C GLU A 148 -11.19 17.34 9.59
N THR A 149 -11.25 16.31 8.74
CA THR A 149 -10.26 15.23 8.75
C THR A 149 -9.04 15.69 7.96
N ALA A 150 -7.85 15.54 8.54
CA ALA A 150 -6.60 15.86 7.89
C ALA A 150 -5.89 14.60 7.39
N PHE A 151 -5.30 14.71 6.20
CA PHE A 151 -4.47 13.68 5.58
C PHE A 151 -3.10 14.27 5.30
N LEU A 152 -2.04 13.60 5.74
CA LEU A 152 -0.66 14.00 5.52
C LEU A 152 0.04 12.98 4.62
N CYS A 153 0.48 13.42 3.46
CA CYS A 153 1.25 12.61 2.51
C CYS A 153 2.69 13.10 2.47
N HIS A 154 3.64 12.20 2.71
CA HIS A 154 5.06 12.47 2.64
C HIS A 154 5.77 11.57 1.63
N SER A 155 6.65 12.13 0.84
CA SER A 155 7.55 11.41 -0.06
C SER A 155 8.84 12.20 -0.24
N SER A 156 9.94 11.53 -0.56
CA SER A 156 11.28 12.12 -0.46
C SER A 156 12.23 11.65 -1.55
N GLY A 157 13.30 12.44 -1.74
CA GLY A 157 14.46 12.06 -2.54
C GLY A 157 14.26 12.05 -4.06
N GLY A 158 13.18 12.65 -4.57
CA GLY A 158 12.92 12.67 -6.01
C GLY A 158 13.38 13.96 -6.70
N PHE A 159 13.48 13.91 -8.02
CA PHE A 159 13.84 15.04 -8.88
C PHE A 159 13.28 14.83 -10.29
N PRO A 160 12.82 15.88 -11.00
CA PRO A 160 12.62 17.26 -10.54
C PRO A 160 11.40 17.35 -9.59
N GLU A 161 10.91 18.57 -9.33
CA GLU A 161 9.65 18.77 -8.62
C GLU A 161 8.49 18.00 -9.31
N PRO A 162 7.73 17.16 -8.58
CA PRO A 162 6.70 16.30 -9.17
C PRO A 162 5.34 16.99 -9.21
N ALA A 163 4.42 16.44 -10.01
CA ALA A 163 3.01 16.74 -9.86
C ALA A 163 2.43 15.92 -8.70
N VAL A 164 1.64 16.56 -7.84
CA VAL A 164 0.99 15.93 -6.68
C VAL A 164 -0.51 16.14 -6.78
N TYR A 165 -1.27 15.06 -6.66
CA TYR A 165 -2.73 15.10 -6.71
C TYR A 165 -3.33 14.12 -5.72
N TRP A 166 -4.59 14.37 -5.38
CA TRP A 166 -5.35 13.57 -4.44
C TRP A 166 -6.61 13.05 -5.11
N LEU A 167 -7.03 11.84 -4.75
CA LEU A 167 -8.31 11.26 -5.16
C LEU A 167 -9.09 10.79 -3.94
N ILE A 168 -10.36 11.13 -3.89
CA ILE A 168 -11.33 10.66 -2.91
C ILE A 168 -12.17 9.58 -3.60
N ASN A 169 -12.32 8.42 -2.96
CA ASN A 169 -13.04 7.27 -3.50
C ASN A 169 -12.65 6.95 -4.96
N ASP A 170 -11.35 7.04 -5.25
CA ASP A 170 -10.70 6.73 -6.53
C ASP A 170 -11.13 7.58 -7.74
N THR A 171 -12.03 8.56 -7.56
CA THR A 171 -12.67 9.28 -8.68
C THR A 171 -12.84 10.78 -8.47
N GLU A 172 -13.00 11.22 -7.23
CA GLU A 172 -13.35 12.60 -6.91
C GLU A 172 -12.10 13.42 -6.57
N GLU A 173 -11.99 14.60 -7.17
CA GLU A 173 -10.95 15.57 -6.82
C GLU A 173 -11.32 16.30 -5.53
N PRO A 174 -10.33 16.64 -4.69
CA PRO A 174 -10.60 17.39 -3.47
C PRO A 174 -11.12 18.81 -3.79
N PRO A 175 -11.94 19.42 -2.91
CA PRO A 175 -12.40 20.79 -3.09
C PRO A 175 -11.24 21.78 -3.24
N GLU A 176 -11.43 22.81 -4.06
CA GLU A 176 -10.41 23.82 -4.30
C GLU A 176 -9.98 24.49 -2.98
N GLY A 177 -8.67 24.61 -2.75
CA GLY A 177 -8.11 25.19 -1.52
C GLY A 177 -8.03 24.25 -0.30
N SER A 178 -8.54 23.02 -0.38
CA SER A 178 -8.43 22.02 0.69
C SER A 178 -7.05 21.33 0.75
N VAL A 179 -6.26 21.43 -0.33
CA VAL A 179 -4.93 20.85 -0.44
C VAL A 179 -3.86 21.92 -0.28
N ARG A 180 -2.86 21.63 0.55
CA ARG A 180 -1.61 22.39 0.67
C ARG A 180 -0.44 21.48 0.36
N THR A 181 0.32 21.79 -0.68
CA THR A 181 1.51 21.02 -1.06
C THR A 181 2.75 21.86 -0.90
N LEU A 182 3.77 21.29 -0.28
CA LEU A 182 5.10 21.85 -0.14
C LEU A 182 6.11 20.90 -0.78
N ALA A 183 6.82 21.38 -1.80
CA ALA A 183 7.96 20.70 -2.40
C ALA A 183 9.25 21.41 -1.95
N ALA A 184 9.94 20.84 -0.97
CA ALA A 184 11.16 21.41 -0.40
C ALA A 184 12.40 20.78 -1.03
N SER A 185 13.22 21.58 -1.71
CA SER A 185 14.52 21.12 -2.20
C SER A 185 15.54 21.10 -1.05
N LEU A 186 16.30 20.01 -0.95
CA LEU A 186 17.37 19.85 0.03
C LEU A 186 18.64 20.59 -0.42
N PRO A 187 19.26 21.45 0.40
CA PRO A 187 20.41 22.25 -0.02
C PRO A 187 21.61 21.42 -0.54
N ASP A 188 21.88 20.27 0.08
CA ASP A 188 23.06 19.47 -0.24
C ASP A 188 22.89 18.65 -1.53
N SER A 189 21.72 18.03 -1.73
CA SER A 189 21.45 17.12 -2.85
C SER A 189 20.58 17.72 -3.95
N GLN A 190 19.92 18.85 -3.70
CA GLN A 190 18.82 19.46 -4.50
C GLN A 190 17.61 18.55 -4.77
N LEU A 191 17.59 17.34 -4.22
CA LEU A 191 16.44 16.47 -4.31
C LEU A 191 15.25 17.07 -3.54
N TYR A 192 14.05 16.81 -4.03
CA TYR A 192 12.81 17.31 -3.46
C TYR A 192 12.22 16.34 -2.44
N ASN A 193 11.77 16.91 -1.33
CA ASN A 193 10.89 16.28 -0.37
C ASN A 193 9.51 16.91 -0.46
N ILE A 194 8.50 16.07 -0.63
CA ILE A 194 7.11 16.44 -0.78
C ILE A 194 6.39 16.22 0.54
N THR A 195 5.70 17.26 0.98
CA THR A 195 4.75 17.20 2.08
C THR A 195 3.45 17.81 1.58
N SER A 196 2.42 16.99 1.42
CA SER A 196 1.10 17.45 1.02
C SER A 196 0.10 17.17 2.13
N GLN A 197 -0.70 18.17 2.49
CA GLN A 197 -1.78 18.07 3.46
C GLN A 197 -3.12 18.30 2.75
N LEU A 198 -4.08 17.42 2.98
CA LEU A 198 -5.47 17.57 2.56
C LEU A 198 -6.35 17.67 3.81
N THR A 199 -7.13 18.73 3.92
CA THR A 199 -8.05 18.95 5.05
C THR A 199 -9.49 19.04 4.53
N ILE A 200 -10.34 18.08 4.91
CA ILE A 200 -11.68 17.94 4.34
C ILE A 200 -12.67 17.28 5.30
N ASN A 201 -13.94 17.69 5.22
CA ASN A 201 -15.07 17.03 5.89
C ASN A 201 -15.57 15.82 5.08
N ILE A 202 -15.08 14.62 5.38
CA ILE A 202 -15.51 13.36 4.72
C ILE A 202 -15.90 12.27 5.72
N SER A 203 -16.64 11.27 5.25
CA SER A 203 -17.01 10.11 6.08
C SER A 203 -15.78 9.25 6.39
N LYS A 204 -15.78 8.61 7.58
CA LYS A 204 -14.68 7.73 8.04
C LYS A 204 -14.47 6.52 7.12
N GLU A 205 -15.50 6.12 6.38
CA GLU A 205 -15.50 5.02 5.43
C GLU A 205 -14.90 5.38 4.07
N SER A 206 -14.68 6.68 3.80
CA SER A 206 -14.14 7.14 2.52
C SER A 206 -12.68 6.75 2.35
N ASN A 207 -12.30 6.40 1.12
CA ASN A 207 -10.91 6.14 0.74
C ASN A 207 -10.28 7.43 0.23
N VAL A 208 -9.02 7.67 0.59
CA VAL A 208 -8.27 8.82 0.14
C VAL A 208 -6.93 8.36 -0.38
N SER A 209 -6.57 8.76 -1.59
CA SER A 209 -5.32 8.41 -2.26
C SER A 209 -4.49 9.66 -2.50
N CYS A 210 -3.21 9.62 -2.13
CA CYS A 210 -2.20 10.61 -2.51
C CYS A 210 -1.37 10.04 -3.66
N ILE A 211 -1.20 10.83 -4.72
CA ILE A 211 -0.53 10.40 -5.94
C ILE A 211 0.56 11.40 -6.32
N ILE A 212 1.75 10.88 -6.60
CA ILE A 212 2.95 11.63 -6.93
C ILE A 212 3.44 11.16 -8.29
N GLN A 213 3.50 12.07 -9.25
CA GLN A 213 3.87 11.78 -10.62
C GLN A 213 5.19 12.48 -10.99
N ASN A 214 6.19 11.68 -11.34
CA ASN A 214 7.43 12.14 -11.96
C ASN A 214 7.31 11.97 -13.48
N GLN A 215 7.13 13.09 -14.18
CA GLN A 215 6.94 13.10 -15.63
C GLN A 215 8.19 12.65 -16.39
N PHE A 216 9.39 13.01 -15.91
CA PHE A 216 10.64 12.68 -16.60
C PHE A 216 10.93 11.18 -16.57
N MET A 217 10.43 10.48 -15.55
CA MET A 217 10.57 9.02 -15.42
C MET A 217 9.33 8.25 -15.87
N ASN A 218 8.27 8.92 -16.33
CA ASN A 218 6.96 8.31 -16.57
C ASN A 218 6.48 7.44 -15.39
N GLN A 219 6.74 7.90 -14.16
CA GLN A 219 6.50 7.14 -12.94
C GLN A 219 5.38 7.79 -12.13
N THR A 220 4.42 6.97 -11.69
CA THR A 220 3.32 7.40 -10.81
C THR A 220 3.33 6.54 -9.56
N LEU A 221 3.46 7.16 -8.39
CA LEU A 221 3.45 6.51 -7.09
C LEU A 221 2.18 6.90 -6.34
N MET A 222 1.50 5.92 -5.75
CA MET A 222 0.23 6.12 -5.08
C MET A 222 0.24 5.47 -3.70
N SER A 223 -0.38 6.13 -2.73
CA SER A 223 -0.65 5.58 -1.40
C SER A 223 -2.09 5.89 -1.01
N THR A 224 -2.79 4.88 -0.51
CA THR A 224 -4.24 4.95 -0.23
C THR A 224 -4.52 4.67 1.23
N SER A 225 -5.19 5.60 1.88
CA SER A 225 -5.78 5.45 3.20
C SER A 225 -7.19 4.92 3.05
N TYR A 226 -7.38 3.64 3.38
CA TYR A 226 -8.69 3.03 3.38
C TYR A 226 -9.52 3.46 4.58
N GLY A 227 -10.79 3.76 4.33
CA GLY A 227 -11.72 4.07 5.39
C GLY A 227 -11.93 2.89 6.35
N ALA A 228 -12.11 3.20 7.63
CA ALA A 228 -12.55 2.21 8.59
C ALA A 228 -14.02 1.91 8.28
N LYS A 229 -14.29 0.87 7.48
CA LYS A 229 -15.62 0.24 7.50
C LYS A 229 -15.85 -0.13 8.94
N GLY A 230 -16.79 0.53 9.61
CA GLY A 230 -17.23 0.13 10.93
C GLY A 230 -17.35 -1.38 10.90
N SER A 231 -16.62 -2.07 11.79
CA SER A 231 -16.88 -3.49 11.97
C SER A 231 -18.40 -3.62 12.09
N PRO A 232 -19.05 -4.60 11.43
CA PRO A 232 -20.39 -4.90 11.87
C PRO A 232 -20.22 -5.09 13.37
N MET A 233 -20.86 -4.22 14.16
CA MET A 233 -21.16 -4.52 15.54
C MET A 233 -21.98 -5.80 15.43
N VAL A 234 -21.30 -6.94 15.30
CA VAL A 234 -21.81 -8.23 15.70
C VAL A 234 -21.80 -8.11 17.20
N SER A 235 -22.79 -7.35 17.65
CA SER A 235 -23.46 -7.37 18.90
C SER A 235 -22.63 -8.04 19.98
N ARG A 236 -21.89 -7.25 20.77
CA ARG A 236 -21.51 -7.69 22.12
C ARG A 236 -22.74 -8.19 22.91
N ALA A 237 -23.96 -7.81 22.51
CA ALA A 237 -25.19 -8.37 23.05
C ALA A 237 -25.47 -9.82 22.60
N SER A 238 -25.00 -10.30 21.44
CA SER A 238 -25.19 -11.70 21.01
C SER A 238 -24.31 -12.68 21.80
N GLN A 239 -23.10 -12.25 22.19
CA GLN A 239 -22.22 -13.01 23.07
C GLN A 239 -22.70 -13.07 24.52
N ALA A 240 -23.51 -12.13 24.99
CA ALA A 240 -24.17 -12.25 26.30
C ALA A 240 -25.44 -13.12 26.21
N MET A 241 -26.14 -13.10 25.07
CA MET A 241 -27.43 -13.76 24.90
C MET A 241 -27.35 -15.30 24.98
N TRP A 242 -26.31 -15.91 24.41
CA TRP A 242 -26.12 -17.37 24.53
C TRP A 242 -25.73 -17.79 25.96
N ILE A 243 -25.02 -16.94 26.72
CA ILE A 243 -24.66 -17.20 28.12
C ILE A 243 -25.92 -17.20 29.00
N PHE A 244 -26.79 -16.20 28.84
CA PHE A 244 -28.07 -16.18 29.56
C PHE A 244 -29.00 -17.32 29.15
N SER A 245 -29.05 -17.65 27.85
CA SER A 245 -29.87 -18.76 27.35
C SER A 245 -29.41 -20.11 27.91
N THR A 246 -28.10 -20.37 27.93
CA THR A 246 -27.54 -21.62 28.48
C THR A 246 -27.71 -21.70 29.99
N ALA A 247 -27.47 -20.61 30.71
CA ALA A 247 -27.70 -20.53 32.15
C ALA A 247 -29.17 -20.80 32.51
N LEU A 248 -30.12 -20.21 31.77
CA LEU A 248 -31.54 -20.44 31.97
C LEU A 248 -31.93 -21.91 31.73
N CYS A 249 -31.42 -22.52 30.64
CA CYS A 249 -31.65 -23.94 30.35
C CYS A 249 -31.12 -24.86 31.46
N VAL A 250 -29.94 -24.57 32.01
CA VAL A 250 -29.36 -25.35 33.10
C VAL A 250 -30.21 -25.23 34.36
N VAL A 251 -30.63 -24.02 34.73
CA VAL A 251 -31.49 -23.80 35.91
C VAL A 251 -32.82 -24.52 35.76
N VAL A 252 -33.48 -24.42 34.60
CA VAL A 252 -34.74 -25.14 34.34
C VAL A 252 -34.53 -26.66 34.39
N GLY A 253 -33.44 -27.16 33.79
CA GLY A 253 -33.09 -28.58 33.84
C GLY A 253 -32.92 -29.10 35.27
N VAL A 254 -32.20 -28.35 36.12
CA VAL A 254 -32.00 -28.69 37.53
C VAL A 254 -33.33 -28.67 38.30
N MET A 255 -34.20 -27.67 38.05
CA MET A 255 -35.51 -27.58 38.69
C MET A 255 -36.42 -28.76 38.32
N VAL A 256 -36.42 -29.18 37.05
CA VAL A 256 -37.18 -30.35 36.60
C VAL A 256 -36.64 -31.63 37.24
N LEU A 257 -35.31 -31.81 37.26
CA LEU A 257 -34.68 -32.98 37.89
C LEU A 257 -34.97 -33.03 39.40
N ALA A 258 -34.88 -31.90 40.09
CA ALA A 258 -35.24 -31.79 41.50
C ALA A 258 -36.73 -32.11 41.73
N GLY A 259 -37.62 -31.62 40.87
CA GLY A 259 -39.05 -31.92 40.91
C GLY A 259 -39.34 -33.41 40.73
N VAL A 260 -38.72 -34.06 39.75
CA VAL A 260 -38.84 -35.50 39.50
C VAL A 260 -38.29 -36.30 40.69
N ALA A 261 -37.10 -35.94 41.19
CA ALA A 261 -36.51 -36.58 42.37
C ALA A 261 -37.41 -36.44 43.60
N TYR A 262 -38.03 -35.26 43.79
CA TYR A 262 -38.96 -35.01 44.87
C TYR A 262 -40.24 -35.84 44.74
N GLN A 263 -40.80 -35.96 43.53
CA GLN A 263 -41.95 -36.83 43.26
C GLN A 263 -41.63 -38.31 43.54
N ILE A 264 -40.47 -38.80 43.08
CA ILE A 264 -40.01 -40.17 43.36
C ILE A 264 -39.80 -40.38 44.86
N HIS A 265 -39.25 -39.37 45.56
CA HIS A 265 -39.05 -39.44 47.01
C HIS A 265 -40.38 -39.51 47.76
N LEU A 266 -41.37 -38.69 47.38
CA LEU A 266 -42.72 -38.74 47.95
C LEU A 266 -43.43 -40.05 47.65
N ASP A 267 -43.31 -40.61 46.44
CA ASP A 267 -43.85 -41.93 46.09
C ASP A 267 -43.20 -43.04 46.92
N ARG A 268 -41.88 -42.97 47.14
CA ARG A 268 -41.18 -43.93 48.01
C ARG A 268 -41.61 -43.81 49.47
N ILE A 269 -41.89 -42.59 49.96
CA ILE A 269 -42.44 -42.39 51.32
C ILE A 269 -43.87 -42.93 51.41
N SER A 270 -44.71 -42.66 50.40
CA SER A 270 -46.10 -43.14 50.38
C SER A 270 -46.16 -44.67 50.37
N LYS A 271 -45.30 -45.33 49.58
CA LYS A 271 -45.13 -46.79 49.57
C LYS A 271 -44.68 -47.33 50.92
N ARG A 272 -43.66 -46.74 51.55
CA ARG A 272 -43.22 -47.14 52.90
C ARG A 272 -44.35 -47.04 53.93
N LYS A 273 -45.11 -45.95 53.94
CA LYS A 273 -46.28 -45.80 54.83
C LYS A 273 -47.37 -46.85 54.54
N LYS A 274 -47.58 -47.20 53.27
CA LYS A 274 -48.55 -48.23 52.88
C LYS A 274 -48.12 -49.63 53.32
N GLU A 275 -46.83 -49.93 53.22
CA GLU A 275 -46.24 -51.18 53.71
C GLU A 275 -46.31 -51.27 55.24
N GLU A 276 -46.00 -50.19 55.97
CA GLU A 276 -46.18 -50.11 57.43
C GLU A 276 -47.65 -50.32 57.85
N TYR A 277 -48.59 -49.67 57.17
CA TYR A 277 -50.03 -49.86 57.41
C TYR A 277 -50.46 -51.32 57.16
N ASN A 278 -50.04 -51.92 56.04
CA ASN A 278 -50.37 -53.30 55.72
C ASN A 278 -49.75 -54.29 56.72
N HIS A 279 -48.50 -54.08 57.13
CA HIS A 279 -47.84 -54.91 58.13
C HIS A 279 -48.55 -54.83 59.49
N GLN A 280 -48.99 -53.63 59.88
CA GLN A 280 -49.77 -53.44 61.11
C GLN A 280 -51.16 -54.09 61.03
N HIS A 281 -51.83 -54.03 59.88
CA HIS A 281 -53.12 -54.69 59.66
C HIS A 281 -52.98 -56.22 59.64
N LEU A 282 -51.92 -56.75 59.01
CA LEU A 282 -51.63 -58.18 58.98
C LEU A 282 -51.33 -58.70 60.38
N ASN A 283 -50.49 -58.01 61.16
CA ASN A 283 -50.22 -58.37 62.55
C ASN A 283 -51.46 -58.33 63.44
N ARG A 284 -52.36 -57.34 63.25
CA ARG A 284 -53.66 -57.32 63.95
C ARG A 284 -54.55 -58.50 63.56
N GLY A 285 -54.56 -58.89 62.28
CA GLY A 285 -55.29 -60.06 61.81
C GLY A 285 -54.72 -61.37 62.38
N LEU A 286 -53.39 -61.51 62.39
CA LEU A 286 -52.69 -62.69 62.91
C LEU A 286 -52.92 -62.86 64.42
N LYS A 287 -52.90 -61.75 65.18
CA LYS A 287 -53.18 -61.76 66.63
C LYS A 287 -54.62 -62.16 66.96
N ARG A 288 -55.62 -61.76 66.15
CA ARG A 288 -57.01 -62.24 66.31
C ARG A 288 -57.12 -63.74 66.02
N ARG A 289 -56.39 -64.23 65.02
CA ARG A 289 -56.42 -65.65 64.64
C ARG A 289 -55.82 -66.53 65.74
N GLN A 290 -54.70 -66.13 66.33
CA GLN A 290 -54.09 -66.80 67.48
C GLN A 290 -55.03 -66.81 68.69
N SER A 291 -55.67 -65.68 69.01
CA SER A 291 -56.65 -65.60 70.10
C SER A 291 -57.84 -66.57 69.90
N PHE A 292 -58.32 -66.70 68.67
CA PHE A 292 -59.43 -67.61 68.35
C PHE A 292 -59.01 -69.08 68.40
N GLU A 293 -57.76 -69.37 68.01
CA GLU A 293 -57.19 -70.72 68.04
C GLU A 293 -56.90 -71.18 69.49
N GLU A 294 -56.45 -70.26 70.35
CA GLU A 294 -56.35 -70.47 71.80
C GLU A 294 -57.74 -70.71 72.41
N GLU A 295 -58.75 -69.87 72.12
CA GLU A 295 -60.13 -70.08 72.59
C GLU A 295 -60.69 -71.44 72.15
N THR A 296 -60.47 -71.83 70.90
CA THR A 296 -60.94 -73.12 70.35
C THR A 296 -60.22 -74.30 71.01
N GLN A 297 -58.94 -74.18 71.34
CA GLN A 297 -58.20 -75.22 72.07
C GLN A 297 -58.68 -75.35 73.52
N THR A 298 -58.96 -74.24 74.22
CA THR A 298 -59.57 -74.28 75.56
C THR A 298 -60.94 -74.95 75.54
N ILE A 299 -61.80 -74.63 74.58
CA ILE A 299 -63.13 -75.27 74.45
C ILE A 299 -63.00 -76.77 74.15
N ARG A 300 -62.04 -77.18 73.31
CA ARG A 300 -61.79 -78.61 73.01
C ARG A 300 -61.25 -79.39 74.20
N LEU A 301 -60.45 -78.76 75.05
CA LEU A 301 -59.95 -79.38 76.28
C LEU A 301 -61.09 -79.52 77.30
N GLU A 302 -61.94 -78.50 77.44
CA GLU A 302 -63.11 -78.53 78.34
C GLU A 302 -64.17 -79.58 77.90
N SER A 303 -64.40 -79.73 76.59
CA SER A 303 -65.27 -80.77 76.01
C SER A 303 -64.74 -82.19 76.19
N LYS A 304 -63.44 -82.38 76.41
CA LYS A 304 -62.84 -83.71 76.56
C LYS A 304 -62.83 -84.20 78.01
N GLU A 305 -63.16 -83.32 78.97
CA GLU A 305 -63.25 -83.64 80.39
C GLU A 305 -64.71 -83.86 80.86
N THR A 306 -65.69 -83.74 79.95
CA THR A 306 -67.12 -83.90 80.23
C THR A 306 -67.79 -85.15 79.65
N ASP A 307 -67.02 -86.06 79.04
CA ASP A 307 -67.54 -87.36 78.57
C ASP A 307 -66.82 -88.50 79.30
N VAL A 308 -67.45 -88.90 80.41
CA VAL A 308 -67.55 -90.23 81.08
C VAL A 308 -66.33 -91.15 81.07
#